data_AF-A0A6G1HXK3-F1
#
_entry.id   AF-A0A6G1HXK3-F1
#
_cell.length_a   1.000
_cell.length_b   1.000
_cell.length_c   1.000
_cell.angle_alpha   90.00
_cell.angle_beta   90.00
_cell.angle_gamma   90.00
#
_symmetry.space_group_name_H-M   'P 1'
#
loop_
_entity.id
_entity.type
_entity.pdbx_description
1 polymer ?
#
loop_
_entity_poly.entity_id
_entity_poly.type
_entity_poly.pdbx_seq_one_letter_code
_entity_poly.pdbx_strand_id
1 'polypeptide(L)'
;MTTGSHGSMIVSFDDIKLLEHPDNWIQWEKEMKQTLKAARYNDLLSRNRTAPTIEDGETAKDFRDRLTTWKDKQEQAVAIIEKHCGPDAEKHIASLGSAYFRDLDRKYQELRLADCKDVTDFAQRLGHAYQELVALDASVRLSEHFLVNKFLNGLGEDYDNFITAFEQNHRLLPLRNAEKVITTAAVSFSTVRKAVQEEEHKRK
;
A
#
# COMPACT_ATOMS: atom_id res chain seq x y z
N MET A 1 9.54 49.67 -0.44
CA MET A 1 9.46 48.93 0.83
C MET A 1 8.15 48.18 0.85
N THR A 2 8.18 46.89 0.55
CA THR A 2 7.00 46.01 0.57
C THR A 2 7.42 44.74 1.31
N THR A 3 7.18 44.74 2.62
CA THR A 3 7.37 43.60 3.49
C THR A 3 6.30 42.56 3.16
N GLY A 4 6.69 41.55 2.38
CA GLY A 4 5.87 40.37 2.15
C GLY A 4 5.81 39.52 3.41
N SER A 5 4.71 39.65 4.15
CA SER A 5 4.33 38.75 5.25
C SER A 5 4.35 37.31 4.75
N HIS A 6 5.42 36.58 5.08
CA HIS A 6 5.44 35.13 4.93
C HIS A 6 4.58 34.59 6.05
N GLY A 7 3.30 34.35 5.75
CA GLY A 7 2.42 33.58 6.62
C GLY A 7 3.04 32.21 6.86
N SER A 8 3.71 32.07 8.01
CA SER A 8 4.06 30.77 8.57
C SER A 8 2.73 30.09 8.90
N MET A 9 2.25 29.21 8.02
CA MET A 9 1.22 28.25 8.40
C MET A 9 1.84 27.39 9.50
N ILE A 10 1.48 27.68 10.75
CA ILE A 10 1.77 26.79 11.87
C ILE A 10 0.97 25.51 11.58
N VAL A 11 1.65 24.49 11.08
CA VAL A 11 1.07 23.17 10.93
C VAL A 11 0.90 22.61 12.34
N SER A 12 -0.35 22.48 12.78
CA SER A 12 -0.66 21.81 14.04
C SER A 12 -0.44 20.31 13.85
N PHE A 13 0.29 19.71 14.79
CA PHE A 13 0.46 18.26 14.86
C PHE A 13 -0.50 17.62 15.87
N ASP A 14 -1.25 18.43 16.63
CA ASP A 14 -2.10 17.95 17.72
C ASP A 14 -3.30 17.11 17.25
N ASP A 15 -3.64 17.19 15.97
CA ASP A 15 -4.81 16.52 15.40
C ASP A 15 -4.54 15.05 15.01
N ILE A 16 -3.28 14.60 14.98
CA ILE A 16 -2.96 13.19 14.70
C ILE A 16 -3.22 12.35 15.94
N LYS A 17 -4.12 11.38 15.84
CA LYS A 17 -4.40 10.45 16.96
C LYS A 17 -3.21 9.53 17.24
N LEU A 18 -3.12 9.07 18.48
CA LEU A 18 -2.15 8.06 18.88
C LEU A 18 -2.41 6.76 18.09
N LEU A 19 -1.35 6.14 17.57
CA LEU A 19 -1.45 4.85 16.91
C LEU A 19 -1.60 3.73 17.95
N GLU A 20 -2.83 3.44 18.36
CA GLU A 20 -3.13 2.44 19.40
C GLU A 20 -3.43 1.05 18.86
N HIS A 21 -3.98 0.95 17.65
CA HIS A 21 -4.48 -0.31 17.09
C HIS A 21 -4.01 -0.51 15.63
N PRO A 22 -3.70 -1.75 15.20
CA PRO A 22 -3.30 -2.05 13.82
C PRO A 22 -4.29 -1.57 12.77
N ASP A 23 -5.60 -1.65 13.04
CA ASP A 23 -6.65 -1.25 12.08
C ASP A 23 -6.57 0.23 11.66
N ASN A 24 -5.94 1.08 12.48
CA ASN A 24 -5.77 2.49 12.18
C ASN A 24 -4.50 2.77 11.36
N TRP A 25 -3.69 1.74 11.05
CA TRP A 25 -2.37 1.88 10.45
C TRP A 25 -2.37 2.70 9.15
N ILE A 26 -3.14 2.29 8.13
CA ILE A 26 -3.11 2.97 6.82
C ILE A 26 -3.50 4.43 6.95
N GLN A 27 -4.57 4.71 7.70
CA GLN A 27 -5.07 6.07 7.87
C GLN A 27 -4.06 6.92 8.65
N TRP A 28 -3.53 6.39 9.75
CA TRP A 28 -2.51 7.06 10.55
C TRP A 28 -1.23 7.32 9.76
N GLU A 29 -0.72 6.33 9.03
CA GLU A 29 0.48 6.45 8.20
C GLU A 29 0.30 7.54 7.13
N LYS A 30 -0.88 7.57 6.50
CA LYS A 30 -1.25 8.59 5.52
C LYS A 30 -1.31 9.99 6.14
N GLU A 31 -1.99 10.15 7.27
CA GLU A 31 -2.09 11.42 7.99
C GLU A 31 -0.70 11.91 8.43
N MET A 32 0.12 11.04 9.01
CA MET A 32 1.48 11.37 9.42
C MET A 32 2.34 11.84 8.24
N LYS A 33 2.33 11.10 7.12
CA LYS A 33 3.05 11.50 5.89
C LYS A 33 2.56 12.85 5.35
N GLN A 34 1.25 13.10 5.39
CA GLN A 34 0.66 14.37 4.95
C GLN A 34 1.08 15.54 5.85
N THR A 35 1.07 15.35 7.15
CA THR A 35 1.45 16.39 8.12
C THR A 35 2.95 16.70 8.07
N LEU A 36 3.81 15.66 7.98
CA LEU A 36 5.24 15.85 7.75
C LEU A 36 5.51 16.61 6.44
N LYS A 37 4.70 16.35 5.40
CA LYS A 37 4.79 17.09 4.13
C LYS A 37 4.34 18.54 4.26
N ALA A 38 3.23 18.81 4.95
CA ALA A 38 2.75 20.17 5.20
C ALA A 38 3.79 20.98 6.00
N ALA A 39 4.44 20.34 6.97
CA ALA A 39 5.50 20.94 7.78
C ALA A 39 6.87 21.03 7.07
N ARG A 40 6.92 20.73 5.77
CA ARG A 40 8.12 20.80 4.92
C ARG A 40 9.24 19.82 5.29
N TYR A 41 8.92 18.73 5.97
CA TYR A 41 9.85 17.61 6.22
C TYR A 41 9.81 16.53 5.12
N ASN A 42 8.95 16.67 4.10
CA ASN A 42 8.88 15.72 2.98
C ASN A 42 10.18 15.61 2.15
N ASP A 43 11.05 16.62 2.21
CA ASP A 43 12.36 16.52 1.59
C ASP A 43 13.24 15.45 2.27
N LEU A 44 13.08 15.23 3.58
CA LEU A 44 13.73 14.13 4.32
C LEU A 44 13.28 12.75 3.83
N LEU A 45 12.04 12.64 3.34
CA LEU A 45 11.50 11.39 2.79
C LEU A 45 11.89 11.16 1.32
N SER A 46 12.55 12.14 0.69
CA SER A 46 12.88 12.12 -0.75
C SER A 46 14.34 12.53 -1.00
N ARG A 47 14.57 13.76 -1.44
CA ARG A 47 15.88 14.26 -1.90
C ARG A 47 16.95 14.37 -0.81
N ASN A 48 16.55 14.55 0.45
CA ASN A 48 17.42 14.75 1.62
C ASN A 48 17.36 13.56 2.58
N ARG A 49 17.07 12.35 2.06
CA ARG A 49 17.03 11.13 2.88
C ARG A 49 18.39 10.81 3.50
N THR A 50 19.46 11.04 2.76
CA THR A 50 20.83 10.84 3.22
C THR A 50 21.42 12.14 3.74
N ALA A 51 22.37 12.03 4.67
CA ALA A 51 23.11 13.18 5.15
C ALA A 51 23.82 13.90 3.97
N PRO A 52 23.88 15.24 3.99
CA PRO A 52 24.59 16.00 2.96
C PRO A 52 26.09 15.64 2.95
N THR A 53 26.68 15.60 1.76
CA THR A 53 28.13 15.48 1.54
C THR A 53 28.70 16.84 1.17
N ILE A 54 30.01 17.05 1.43
CA ILE A 54 30.71 18.29 1.06
C ILE A 54 30.60 18.50 -0.46
N GLU A 55 30.23 19.71 -0.88
CA GLU A 55 30.13 20.11 -2.28
C GLU A 55 31.42 20.79 -2.77
N ASP A 56 31.68 20.75 -4.09
CA ASP A 56 32.88 21.35 -4.68
C ASP A 56 32.90 22.87 -4.46
N GLY A 57 33.95 23.37 -3.80
CA GLY A 57 34.09 24.79 -3.46
C GLY A 57 33.30 25.23 -2.23
N GLU A 58 32.61 24.32 -1.53
CA GLU A 58 31.90 24.60 -0.28
C GLU A 58 32.89 24.86 0.86
N THR A 59 32.63 25.90 1.66
CA THR A 59 33.46 26.13 2.85
C THR A 59 33.09 25.14 3.96
N ALA A 60 34.05 24.82 4.84
CA ALA A 60 33.78 23.96 5.99
C ALA A 60 32.68 24.51 6.92
N LYS A 61 32.44 25.83 6.91
CA LYS A 61 31.37 26.47 7.67
C LYS A 61 30.01 26.19 7.02
N ASP A 62 29.90 26.39 5.71
CA ASP A 62 28.63 26.19 4.98
C ASP A 62 28.19 24.72 5.03
N PHE A 63 29.16 23.79 4.89
CA PHE A 63 28.90 22.36 5.07
C PHE A 63 28.35 22.05 6.47
N ARG A 64 28.96 22.64 7.52
CA ARG A 64 28.53 22.43 8.91
C ARG A 64 27.13 22.97 9.14
N ASP A 65 26.83 24.18 8.66
CA ASP A 65 25.53 24.83 8.81
C ASP A 65 24.43 24.00 8.09
N ARG A 66 24.72 23.48 6.89
CA ARG A 66 23.82 22.58 6.14
C ARG A 66 23.60 21.24 6.84
N LEU A 67 24.66 20.64 7.38
CA LEU A 67 24.57 19.38 8.13
C LEU A 67 23.77 19.55 9.43
N THR A 68 23.98 20.64 10.18
CA THR A 68 23.19 20.95 11.38
C THR A 68 21.72 21.13 11.04
N THR A 69 21.40 21.92 10.02
CA THR A 69 20.01 22.11 9.56
C THR A 69 19.36 20.79 9.16
N TRP A 70 20.11 19.88 8.52
CA TRP A 70 19.61 18.55 8.19
C TRP A 70 19.34 17.71 9.45
N LYS A 71 20.22 17.73 10.45
CA LYS A 71 20.04 17.02 11.72
C LYS A 71 18.84 17.54 12.51
N ASP A 72 18.73 18.85 12.67
CA ASP A 72 17.64 19.49 13.42
C ASP A 72 16.27 19.11 12.82
N LYS A 73 16.18 19.03 11.49
CA LYS A 73 14.97 18.58 10.79
C LYS A 73 14.64 17.10 11.07
N GLN A 74 15.66 16.23 11.11
CA GLN A 74 15.48 14.81 11.44
C GLN A 74 14.99 14.65 12.88
N GLU A 75 15.63 15.34 13.83
CA GLU A 75 15.27 15.31 15.25
C GLU A 75 13.83 15.81 15.48
N GLN A 76 13.43 16.90 14.81
CA GLN A 76 12.06 17.39 14.87
C GLN A 76 11.04 16.38 14.30
N ALA A 77 11.34 15.77 13.15
CA ALA A 77 10.47 14.77 12.56
C ALA A 77 10.30 13.53 13.46
N VAL A 78 11.39 13.07 14.09
CA VAL A 78 11.35 11.96 15.06
C VAL A 78 10.54 12.35 16.29
N ALA A 79 10.75 13.53 16.87
CA ALA A 79 10.01 14.00 18.04
C ALA A 79 8.49 14.09 17.76
N ILE A 80 8.10 14.50 16.55
CA ILE A 80 6.69 14.47 16.13
C ILE A 80 6.18 13.03 16.12
N ILE A 81 6.90 12.09 15.49
CA ILE A 81 6.49 10.69 15.44
C ILE A 81 6.38 10.09 16.85
N GLU A 82 7.36 10.33 17.72
CA GLU A 82 7.37 9.86 19.11
C GLU A 82 6.18 10.41 19.90
N LYS A 83 5.78 11.66 19.68
CA LYS A 83 4.56 12.23 20.30
C LYS A 83 3.29 11.43 19.95
N HIS A 84 3.25 10.81 18.77
CA HIS A 84 2.08 10.07 18.27
C HIS A 84 2.24 8.53 18.29
N CYS A 85 3.36 8.02 18.82
CA CYS A 85 3.63 6.58 18.95
C CYS A 85 4.26 6.17 20.29
N GLY A 86 4.63 7.12 21.15
CA GLY A 86 5.35 6.87 22.40
C GLY A 86 6.88 6.78 22.24
N PRO A 87 7.62 6.61 23.35
CA PRO A 87 9.09 6.65 23.38
C PRO A 87 9.80 5.48 22.66
N ASP A 88 9.08 4.39 22.35
CA ASP A 88 9.58 3.26 21.54
C ASP A 88 8.94 3.26 20.14
N ALA A 89 8.70 4.44 19.56
CA ALA A 89 7.94 4.64 18.33
C ALA A 89 8.36 3.70 17.19
N GLU A 90 9.66 3.52 16.96
CA GLU A 90 10.16 2.63 15.90
C GLU A 90 9.65 1.19 16.06
N LYS A 91 9.80 0.61 17.25
CA LYS A 91 9.35 -0.76 17.54
C LYS A 91 7.83 -0.87 17.48
N HIS A 92 7.14 0.14 18.01
CA HIS A 92 5.68 0.18 18.04
C HIS A 92 5.10 0.23 16.63
N ILE A 93 5.64 1.11 15.79
CA ILE A 93 5.31 1.25 14.36
C ILE A 93 5.58 -0.07 13.62
N ALA A 94 6.77 -0.65 13.78
CA ALA A 94 7.11 -1.92 13.12
C ALA A 94 6.19 -3.08 13.54
N SER A 95 5.87 -3.17 14.84
CA SER A 95 4.98 -4.20 15.39
C SER A 95 3.56 -4.05 14.86
N LEU A 96 3.00 -2.84 14.88
CA LEU A 96 1.64 -2.58 14.43
C LEU A 96 1.49 -2.75 12.92
N GLY A 97 2.47 -2.31 12.12
CA GLY A 97 2.49 -2.57 10.68
C GLY A 97 2.50 -4.07 10.37
N SER A 98 3.31 -4.85 11.11
CA SER A 98 3.36 -6.31 10.97
C SER A 98 2.05 -6.98 11.39
N ALA A 99 1.45 -6.53 12.49
CA ALA A 99 0.15 -7.04 12.94
C ALA A 99 -0.95 -6.77 11.92
N TYR A 100 -0.99 -5.56 11.37
CA TYR A 100 -1.96 -5.16 10.37
C TYR A 100 -1.79 -5.94 9.06
N PHE A 101 -0.56 -6.16 8.60
CA PHE A 101 -0.29 -7.04 7.46
C PHE A 101 -0.86 -8.44 7.67
N ARG A 102 -0.60 -9.06 8.83
CA ARG A 102 -1.14 -10.40 9.14
C ARG A 102 -2.66 -10.43 9.14
N ASP A 103 -3.30 -9.39 9.67
CA ASP A 103 -4.76 -9.30 9.70
C ASP A 103 -5.35 -9.14 8.28
N LEU A 104 -4.72 -8.32 7.43
CA LEU A 104 -5.12 -8.19 6.03
C LEU A 104 -4.88 -9.46 5.22
N ASP A 105 -3.72 -10.09 5.38
CA ASP A 105 -3.42 -11.35 4.70
C ASP A 105 -4.41 -12.42 5.11
N ARG A 106 -4.68 -12.58 6.42
CA ARG A 106 -5.73 -13.51 6.89
C ARG A 106 -7.08 -13.21 6.24
N LYS A 107 -7.55 -11.96 6.28
CA LYS A 107 -8.82 -11.55 5.64
C LYS A 107 -8.83 -11.90 4.14
N TYR A 108 -7.73 -11.65 3.44
CA TYR A 108 -7.59 -12.01 2.03
C TYR A 108 -7.61 -13.53 1.81
N GLN A 109 -6.86 -14.30 2.59
CA GLN A 109 -6.75 -15.76 2.48
C GLN A 109 -8.04 -16.48 2.87
N GLU A 110 -8.83 -15.94 3.79
CA GLU A 110 -10.06 -16.56 4.28
C GLU A 110 -11.28 -16.19 3.43
N LEU A 111 -11.31 -15.02 2.78
CA LEU A 111 -12.46 -14.58 1.99
C LEU A 111 -12.89 -15.61 0.93
N ARG A 112 -14.16 -16.02 0.98
CA ARG A 112 -14.86 -16.86 -0.01
C ARG A 112 -16.16 -16.20 -0.46
N LEU A 113 -16.75 -16.72 -1.53
CA LEU A 113 -18.08 -16.33 -1.99
C LEU A 113 -19.15 -16.56 -0.91
N ALA A 114 -19.00 -17.63 -0.12
CA ALA A 114 -19.91 -17.94 0.99
C ALA A 114 -20.00 -16.84 2.06
N ASP A 115 -18.97 -15.99 2.19
CA ASP A 115 -18.94 -14.86 3.13
C ASP A 115 -19.54 -13.56 2.54
N CYS A 116 -20.02 -13.62 1.30
CA CYS A 116 -20.42 -12.48 0.49
C CYS A 116 -21.88 -12.59 0.04
N LYS A 117 -22.46 -11.46 -0.36
CA LYS A 117 -23.87 -11.42 -0.81
C LYS A 117 -24.08 -12.11 -2.16
N ASP A 118 -23.14 -11.90 -3.07
CA ASP A 118 -23.14 -12.40 -4.44
C ASP A 118 -21.71 -12.37 -5.00
N VAL A 119 -21.54 -12.81 -6.25
CA VAL A 119 -20.24 -12.83 -6.95
C VAL A 119 -19.65 -11.42 -7.09
N THR A 120 -20.50 -10.40 -7.22
CA THR A 120 -20.06 -9.02 -7.39
C THR A 120 -19.46 -8.46 -6.10
N ASP A 121 -20.13 -8.67 -4.97
CA ASP A 121 -19.64 -8.32 -3.62
C ASP A 121 -18.34 -9.07 -3.33
N PHE A 122 -18.27 -10.38 -3.64
CA PHE A 122 -17.06 -11.16 -3.46
C PHE A 122 -15.87 -10.61 -4.27
N ALA A 123 -16.07 -10.36 -5.57
CA ALA A 123 -15.03 -9.83 -6.42
C ALA A 123 -14.54 -8.43 -5.99
N GLN A 124 -15.45 -7.58 -5.50
CA GLN A 124 -15.13 -6.25 -4.99
C GLN A 124 -14.32 -6.34 -3.70
N ARG A 125 -14.76 -7.12 -2.72
CA ARG A 125 -14.06 -7.30 -1.44
C ARG A 125 -12.68 -7.91 -1.62
N LEU A 126 -12.58 -8.93 -2.47
CA LEU A 126 -11.29 -9.57 -2.77
C LEU A 126 -10.33 -8.58 -3.45
N GLY A 127 -10.82 -7.82 -4.42
CA GLY A 127 -10.05 -6.77 -5.08
C GLY A 127 -9.59 -5.69 -4.09
N HIS A 128 -10.47 -5.26 -3.18
CA HIS A 128 -10.13 -4.27 -2.16
C HIS A 128 -9.05 -4.77 -1.20
N ALA A 129 -9.24 -5.95 -0.61
CA ALA A 129 -8.25 -6.56 0.30
C ALA A 129 -6.88 -6.72 -0.37
N TYR A 130 -6.86 -7.10 -1.66
CA TYR A 130 -5.63 -7.15 -2.43
C TYR A 130 -4.97 -5.77 -2.61
N GLN A 131 -5.74 -4.73 -2.95
CA GLN A 131 -5.20 -3.38 -3.08
C GLN A 131 -4.67 -2.83 -1.75
N GLU A 132 -5.30 -3.14 -0.62
CA GLU A 132 -4.81 -2.76 0.71
C GLU A 132 -3.46 -3.44 1.03
N LEU A 133 -3.31 -4.73 0.71
CA LEU A 133 -2.03 -5.42 0.84
C LEU A 133 -0.92 -4.77 -0.01
N VAL A 134 -1.23 -4.39 -1.25
CA VAL A 134 -0.29 -3.69 -2.15
C VAL A 134 0.01 -2.26 -1.66
N ALA A 135 -0.95 -1.60 -1.01
CA ALA A 135 -0.77 -0.26 -0.47
C ALA A 135 0.17 -0.24 0.75
N LEU A 136 0.28 -1.36 1.49
CA LEU A 136 1.23 -1.49 2.59
C LEU A 136 2.69 -1.48 2.11
N ASP A 137 3.01 -2.32 1.13
CA ASP A 137 4.33 -2.33 0.53
C ASP A 137 4.30 -2.92 -0.89
N ALA A 138 5.07 -2.33 -1.80
CA ALA A 138 5.11 -2.77 -3.19
C ALA A 138 5.65 -4.19 -3.36
N SER A 139 6.46 -4.70 -2.42
CA SER A 139 6.98 -6.07 -2.42
C SER A 139 5.90 -7.12 -2.14
N VAL A 140 4.78 -6.75 -1.54
CA VAL A 140 3.63 -7.64 -1.28
C VAL A 140 2.83 -7.89 -2.56
N ARG A 141 3.03 -7.08 -3.61
CA ARG A 141 2.31 -7.21 -4.88
C ARG A 141 2.52 -8.60 -5.51
N LEU A 142 1.45 -9.38 -5.50
CA LEU A 142 1.38 -10.64 -6.23
C LEU A 142 1.10 -10.39 -7.72
N SER A 143 1.41 -11.37 -8.55
CA SER A 143 0.97 -11.31 -9.96
C SER A 143 -0.56 -11.42 -10.04
N GLU A 144 -1.17 -10.79 -11.05
CA GLU A 144 -2.63 -10.85 -11.27
C GLU A 144 -3.15 -12.30 -11.39
N HIS A 145 -2.31 -13.23 -11.85
CA HIS A 145 -2.64 -14.66 -11.89
C HIS A 145 -3.00 -15.24 -10.51
N PHE A 146 -2.34 -14.77 -9.43
CA PHE A 146 -2.68 -15.21 -8.08
C PHE A 146 -4.03 -14.66 -7.63
N LEU A 147 -4.37 -13.43 -8.03
CA LEU A 147 -5.68 -12.85 -7.75
C LEU A 147 -6.80 -13.59 -8.50
N VAL A 148 -6.58 -13.91 -9.78
CA VAL A 148 -7.50 -14.73 -10.60
C VAL A 148 -7.69 -16.10 -9.97
N ASN A 149 -6.60 -16.79 -9.65
CA ASN A 149 -6.64 -18.12 -9.04
C ASN A 149 -7.34 -18.09 -7.67
N LYS A 150 -7.06 -17.07 -6.86
CA LYS A 150 -7.72 -16.86 -5.57
C LYS A 150 -9.22 -16.65 -5.72
N PHE A 151 -9.64 -15.89 -6.74
CA PHE A 151 -11.04 -15.65 -7.02
C PHE A 151 -11.76 -16.94 -7.43
N LEU A 152 -11.20 -17.69 -8.39
CA LEU A 152 -11.76 -18.96 -8.85
C LEU A 152 -11.90 -19.98 -7.70
N ASN A 153 -10.85 -20.18 -6.91
CA ASN A 153 -10.87 -21.08 -5.75
C ASN A 153 -11.81 -20.60 -4.64
N GLY A 154 -12.19 -19.33 -4.65
CA GLY A 154 -13.10 -18.75 -3.67
C GLY A 154 -14.58 -18.89 -4.02
N LEU A 155 -14.92 -19.36 -5.23
CA LEU A 155 -16.31 -19.49 -5.68
C LEU A 155 -17.05 -20.66 -5.01
N GLY A 156 -16.32 -21.69 -4.57
CA GLY A 156 -16.89 -22.91 -3.98
C GLY A 156 -17.34 -23.95 -5.01
N GLU A 157 -17.68 -25.13 -4.52
CA GLU A 157 -17.94 -26.35 -5.31
C GLU A 157 -19.07 -26.18 -6.34
N ASP A 158 -20.03 -25.30 -6.05
CA ASP A 158 -21.11 -24.97 -6.97
C ASP A 158 -20.61 -24.47 -8.33
N TYR A 159 -19.39 -23.94 -8.42
CA TYR A 159 -18.82 -23.41 -9.66
C TYR A 159 -17.83 -24.36 -10.34
N ASP A 160 -17.61 -25.59 -9.86
CA ASP A 160 -16.58 -26.51 -10.39
C ASP A 160 -16.72 -26.82 -11.89
N ASN A 161 -17.96 -27.02 -12.36
CA ASN A 161 -18.24 -27.25 -13.78
C ASN A 161 -17.88 -26.02 -14.63
N PHE A 162 -18.22 -24.83 -14.13
CA PHE A 162 -17.86 -23.58 -14.78
C PHE A 162 -16.33 -23.39 -14.79
N ILE A 163 -15.65 -23.62 -13.66
CA ILE A 163 -14.19 -23.47 -13.54
C ILE A 163 -13.50 -24.39 -14.54
N THR A 164 -13.90 -25.66 -14.60
CA THR A 164 -13.36 -26.64 -15.56
C THR A 164 -13.53 -26.16 -17.00
N ALA A 165 -14.73 -25.72 -17.39
CA ALA A 165 -14.99 -25.21 -18.73
C ALA A 165 -14.23 -23.90 -19.01
N PHE A 166 -14.07 -23.05 -18.00
CA PHE A 166 -13.36 -21.78 -18.11
C PHE A 166 -11.87 -22.02 -18.36
N GLU A 167 -11.22 -22.92 -17.61
CA GLU A 167 -9.81 -23.28 -17.75
C GLU A 167 -9.48 -23.98 -19.08
N GLN A 168 -10.45 -24.69 -19.67
CA GLN A 168 -10.30 -25.25 -21.02
C GLN A 168 -10.24 -24.15 -22.10
N ASN A 169 -10.95 -23.05 -21.89
CA ASN A 169 -11.09 -21.97 -22.88
C ASN A 169 -10.17 -20.76 -22.61
N HIS A 170 -9.65 -20.63 -21.39
CA HIS A 170 -8.85 -19.49 -20.96
C HIS A 170 -7.51 -19.94 -20.39
N ARG A 171 -6.47 -19.13 -20.62
CA ARG A 171 -5.14 -19.39 -20.09
C ARG A 171 -4.96 -18.66 -18.77
N LEU A 172 -4.72 -19.40 -17.68
CA LEU A 172 -4.37 -18.81 -16.37
C LEU A 172 -2.90 -18.37 -16.31
N LEU A 173 -2.06 -18.81 -17.23
CA LEU A 173 -0.65 -18.42 -17.35
C LEU A 173 -0.34 -18.00 -18.79
N PRO A 174 0.54 -17.01 -19.01
CA PRO A 174 0.85 -16.55 -20.34
C PRO A 174 1.72 -17.56 -21.09
N LEU A 175 1.51 -17.70 -22.39
CA LEU A 175 2.43 -18.44 -23.26
C LEU A 175 3.54 -17.53 -23.74
N ARG A 176 4.75 -18.08 -23.83
CA ARG A 176 5.94 -17.37 -24.31
C ARG A 176 6.58 -18.14 -25.47
N ASN A 177 7.20 -17.41 -26.40
CA ASN A 177 8.06 -18.00 -27.42
C ASN A 177 9.43 -18.38 -26.83
N ALA A 178 10.32 -18.89 -27.67
CA ALA A 178 11.69 -19.27 -27.29
C ALA A 178 12.49 -18.09 -26.71
N GLU A 179 12.18 -16.86 -27.14
CA GLU A 179 12.78 -15.61 -26.70
C GLU A 179 12.16 -15.06 -25.39
N LYS A 180 11.30 -15.83 -24.73
CA LYS A 180 10.57 -15.46 -23.49
C LYS A 180 9.60 -14.27 -23.67
N VAL A 181 9.27 -13.89 -24.90
CA VAL A 181 8.25 -12.86 -25.20
C VAL A 181 6.87 -13.48 -25.09
N ILE A 182 5.93 -12.78 -24.47
CA ILE A 182 4.54 -13.24 -24.32
C ILE A 182 3.88 -13.27 -25.69
N THR A 183 3.44 -14.46 -26.12
CA THR A 183 2.71 -14.70 -27.37
C THR A 183 1.21 -14.82 -27.16
N THR A 184 0.79 -15.22 -25.95
CA THR A 184 -0.61 -15.27 -25.54
C THR A 184 -0.71 -14.79 -24.11
N ALA A 185 -1.51 -13.74 -23.90
CA ALA A 185 -1.73 -13.20 -22.58
C ALA A 185 -2.52 -14.18 -21.70
N ALA A 186 -2.23 -14.17 -20.40
CA ALA A 186 -3.11 -14.80 -19.44
C ALA A 186 -4.42 -14.01 -19.30
N VAL A 187 -5.44 -14.68 -18.77
CA VAL A 187 -6.71 -14.05 -18.46
C VAL A 187 -6.56 -13.01 -17.35
N SER A 188 -7.19 -11.85 -17.53
CA SER A 188 -7.19 -10.80 -16.52
C SER A 188 -8.25 -11.04 -15.46
N PHE A 189 -8.09 -10.39 -14.30
CA PHE A 189 -9.09 -10.40 -13.25
C PHE A 189 -10.43 -9.82 -13.71
N SER A 190 -10.40 -8.81 -14.59
CA SER A 190 -11.61 -8.24 -15.17
C SER A 190 -12.38 -9.24 -16.05
N THR A 191 -11.67 -10.08 -16.80
CA THR A 191 -12.26 -11.06 -17.71
C THR A 191 -12.94 -12.18 -16.93
N VAL A 192 -12.26 -12.75 -15.93
CA VAL A 192 -12.83 -13.83 -15.11
C VAL A 192 -14.04 -13.35 -14.33
N ARG A 193 -14.02 -12.12 -13.80
CA ARG A 193 -15.18 -11.53 -13.10
C ARG A 193 -16.43 -11.48 -13.97
N LYS A 194 -16.29 -11.01 -15.21
CA LYS A 194 -17.41 -10.96 -16.16
C LYS A 194 -17.96 -12.35 -16.47
N ALA A 195 -17.07 -13.31 -16.73
CA ALA A 195 -17.47 -14.69 -17.02
C ALA A 195 -18.23 -15.34 -15.86
N VAL A 196 -17.79 -15.14 -14.61
CA VAL A 196 -18.49 -15.68 -13.43
C VAL A 196 -19.82 -14.96 -13.20
N GLN A 197 -19.91 -13.65 -13.43
CA GLN A 197 -21.18 -12.92 -13.34
C GLN A 197 -22.21 -13.41 -14.38
N GLU A 198 -21.78 -13.63 -15.62
CA GLU A 198 -22.62 -14.23 -16.66
C GLU A 198 -23.10 -15.63 -16.27
N GLU A 199 -22.24 -16.42 -15.65
CA GLU A 199 -22.61 -17.73 -15.12
C GLU A 199 -23.62 -17.63 -13.98
N GLU A 200 -23.43 -16.71 -13.03
CA GLU A 200 -24.38 -16.48 -11.94
C GLU A 200 -25.78 -16.10 -12.48
N HIS A 201 -25.85 -15.32 -13.55
CA HIS A 201 -27.11 -14.97 -14.21
C HIS A 201 -27.78 -16.16 -14.91
N LYS A 202 -27.04 -17.13 -15.43
CA LYS A 202 -27.61 -18.35 -16.04
C LYS A 202 -28.16 -19.34 -15.01
N ARG A 203 -27.66 -19.26 -13.78
CA ARG A 203 -28.01 -20.17 -12.68
C ARG A 203 -29.19 -19.69 -11.84
N LYS A 204 -29.57 -18.41 -11.96
CA LYS A 204 -30.77 -17.80 -11.37
C LYS A 204 -31.96 -17.92 -12.31
#